data_AF-A0A354YZ48-F1
#
_entry.id   AF-A0A354YZ48-F1
#
_cell.length_a   1.000
_cell.length_b   1.000
_cell.length_c   1.000
_cell.angle_alpha   90.00
_cell.angle_beta   90.00
_cell.angle_gamma   90.00
#
_symmetry.space_group_name_H-M   'P 1'
#
loop_
_entity.id
_entity.type
_entity.pdbx_description
1 polymer ?
#
loop_
_entity_poly.entity_id
_entity_poly.type
_entity_poly.pdbx_seq_one_letter_code
_entity_poly.pdbx_strand_id
1 'polypeptide(L)'
;PSREKARAMILAGEVRVNGQMVDKPGTTVDEEARIELKSHLSRYVSRGGFKLEKAIEDFRLDFSQRVVLDIGASTGGYTDCALQHGAIKVFALDVGYGQLDWKLRNDPRVINLERRNIRYFSREELGEAVDIITMDVSFISTTLLFPVIKELLKEDGVIVSLIKPQFEAGRDKVGK
;
A
#
# COMPACT_ATOMS: atom_id res chain seq x y z
N PRO A 1 -1.48 16.48 -11.05
CA PRO A 1 -2.72 16.65 -11.86
C PRO A 1 -2.49 16.23 -13.33
N SER A 2 -3.24 15.26 -13.87
CA SER A 2 -3.10 14.80 -15.26
C SER A 2 -4.47 14.50 -15.90
N ARG A 3 -4.56 14.57 -17.23
CA ARG A 3 -5.78 14.20 -17.98
C ARG A 3 -6.16 12.73 -17.79
N GLU A 4 -5.18 11.83 -17.68
CA GLU A 4 -5.42 10.42 -17.37
C GLU A 4 -6.04 10.23 -15.98
N LYS A 5 -5.57 10.98 -14.98
CA LYS A 5 -6.16 10.94 -13.64
C LYS A 5 -7.62 11.40 -13.68
N ALA A 6 -7.93 12.50 -14.36
CA ALA A 6 -9.31 12.97 -14.52
C ALA A 6 -10.18 11.93 -15.25
N ARG A 7 -9.66 11.31 -16.30
CA ARG A 7 -10.36 10.23 -17.03
C ARG A 7 -10.70 9.06 -16.12
N ALA A 8 -9.74 8.61 -15.31
CA ALA A 8 -9.95 7.53 -14.35
C ALA A 8 -11.01 7.89 -13.30
N MET A 9 -11.00 9.12 -12.80
CA MET A 9 -11.98 9.60 -11.81
C MET A 9 -13.40 9.67 -12.40
N ILE A 10 -13.55 10.12 -13.65
CA ILE A 10 -14.84 10.12 -14.35
C ILE A 10 -15.36 8.69 -14.50
N LEU A 11 -14.52 7.77 -14.98
CA LEU A 11 -14.89 6.35 -15.15
C LEU A 11 -15.22 5.66 -13.81
N ALA A 12 -14.63 6.13 -12.71
CA ALA A 12 -14.91 5.64 -11.36
C ALA A 12 -16.19 6.24 -10.74
N GLY A 13 -16.91 7.12 -11.46
CA GLY A 13 -18.11 7.80 -10.95
C GLY A 13 -17.79 8.83 -9.86
N GLU A 14 -16.56 9.32 -9.82
CA GLU A 14 -16.06 10.27 -8.81
C GLU A 14 -16.28 11.73 -9.24
N VAL A 15 -16.80 11.98 -10.44
CA VAL A 15 -17.03 13.33 -10.96
C VAL A 15 -18.52 13.58 -11.13
N ARG A 16 -18.98 14.70 -10.57
CA ARG A 16 -20.33 15.24 -10.79
C ARG A 16 -20.23 16.57 -11.51
N VAL A 17 -21.15 16.79 -12.44
CA VAL A 17 -21.32 18.04 -13.17
C VAL A 17 -22.74 18.51 -12.92
N ASN A 18 -22.90 19.71 -12.36
CA ASN A 18 -24.20 20.27 -11.96
C ASN A 18 -25.04 19.30 -11.08
N GLY A 19 -24.36 18.57 -10.18
CA GLY A 19 -24.98 17.60 -9.28
C GLY A 19 -25.26 16.22 -9.88
N GLN A 20 -25.10 16.04 -11.20
CA GLN A 20 -25.29 14.75 -11.88
C GLN A 20 -23.97 14.01 -12.06
N MET A 21 -23.95 12.70 -11.86
CA MET A 21 -22.76 11.87 -12.08
C MET A 21 -22.44 11.81 -13.59
N VAL A 22 -21.17 12.02 -13.94
CA VAL A 22 -20.67 11.82 -15.30
C VAL A 22 -19.72 10.63 -15.29
N ASP A 23 -20.00 9.65 -16.15
CA ASP A 23 -19.23 8.40 -16.27
C ASP A 23 -18.48 8.29 -17.61
N LYS A 24 -18.69 9.24 -18.52
CA LYS A 24 -18.05 9.31 -19.85
C LYS A 24 -17.10 10.50 -19.94
N PRO A 25 -15.77 10.27 -20.05
CA PRO A 25 -14.78 11.34 -20.13
C PRO A 25 -14.89 12.29 -21.32
N GLY A 26 -15.63 11.91 -22.37
CA GLY A 26 -15.88 12.75 -23.55
C GLY A 26 -17.22 13.49 -23.51
N THR A 27 -17.92 13.50 -22.37
CA THR A 27 -19.20 14.21 -22.24
C THR A 27 -18.95 15.71 -22.37
N THR A 28 -19.60 16.35 -23.34
CA THR A 28 -19.59 17.80 -23.48
C THR A 28 -20.36 18.43 -22.32
N VAL A 29 -19.77 19.44 -21.69
CA VAL A 29 -20.35 20.19 -20.58
C VAL A 29 -20.23 21.68 -20.87
N ASP A 30 -21.08 22.48 -20.25
CA ASP A 30 -20.98 23.94 -20.30
C ASP A 30 -19.65 24.41 -19.68
N GLU A 31 -19.07 25.49 -20.19
CA GLU A 31 -17.82 26.06 -19.65
C GLU A 31 -17.99 26.55 -18.20
N GLU A 32 -19.21 26.97 -17.85
CA GLU A 32 -19.59 27.42 -16.50
C GLU A 32 -20.16 26.29 -15.63
N ALA A 33 -20.11 25.04 -16.11
CA ALA A 33 -20.64 23.91 -15.36
C ALA A 33 -19.88 23.69 -14.05
N ARG A 34 -20.62 23.54 -12.96
CA ARG A 34 -20.03 23.28 -11.65
C ARG A 34 -19.57 21.83 -11.58
N ILE A 35 -18.25 21.63 -11.60
CA ILE A 35 -17.61 20.32 -11.46
C ILE A 35 -17.32 20.08 -9.98
N GLU A 36 -17.90 19.02 -9.44
CA GLU A 36 -17.65 18.55 -8.09
C GLU A 36 -17.00 17.18 -8.13
N LEU A 37 -15.90 17.03 -7.42
CA LEU A 37 -15.36 15.71 -7.16
C LEU A 37 -16.12 15.14 -5.98
N LYS A 38 -16.65 13.94 -6.15
CA LYS A 38 -17.17 13.15 -5.04
C LYS A 38 -15.99 12.99 -4.08
N SER A 39 -16.06 13.65 -2.93
CA SER A 39 -15.03 13.61 -1.90
C SER A 39 -15.04 12.23 -1.23
N HIS A 40 -14.66 11.20 -1.97
CA HIS A 40 -14.03 10.07 -1.34
C HIS A 40 -12.65 10.58 -0.94
N LEU A 41 -12.54 11.10 0.29
CA LEU A 41 -11.31 10.88 1.04
C LEU A 41 -11.12 9.37 0.97
N SER A 42 -10.32 8.91 0.00
CA SER A 42 -9.97 7.50 -0.14
C SER A 42 -9.55 7.04 1.24
N ARG A 43 -10.20 5.97 1.75
CA ARG A 43 -9.98 5.50 3.12
C ARG A 43 -8.49 5.39 3.42
N TYR A 44 -7.72 4.96 2.43
CA TYR A 44 -6.27 4.87 2.47
C TYR A 44 -5.59 5.88 1.54
N VAL A 45 -4.37 6.31 1.88
CA VAL A 45 -3.53 7.21 1.06
C VAL A 45 -3.22 6.66 -0.35
N SER A 46 -3.37 5.36 -0.58
CA SER A 46 -3.28 4.76 -1.91
C SER A 46 -4.21 3.56 -2.06
N ARG A 47 -4.50 3.18 -3.32
CA ARG A 47 -5.30 1.98 -3.63
C ARG A 47 -4.70 0.69 -3.09
N GLY A 48 -3.39 0.69 -2.76
CA GLY A 48 -2.74 -0.46 -2.12
C GLY A 48 -3.43 -0.88 -0.84
N GLY A 49 -3.93 0.07 -0.02
CA GLY A 49 -4.57 -0.25 1.26
C GLY A 49 -5.75 -1.20 1.14
N PHE A 50 -6.55 -1.11 0.07
CA PHE A 50 -7.68 -2.02 -0.17
C PHE A 50 -7.25 -3.48 -0.41
N LYS A 51 -6.02 -3.73 -0.88
CA LYS A 51 -5.50 -5.09 -1.00
C LYS A 51 -5.26 -5.71 0.37
N LEU A 52 -4.65 -4.94 1.28
CA LEU A 52 -4.39 -5.41 2.65
C LEU A 52 -5.71 -5.52 3.44
N GLU A 53 -6.62 -4.57 3.27
CA GLU A 53 -7.98 -4.64 3.85
C GLU A 53 -8.68 -5.94 3.45
N LYS A 54 -8.65 -6.29 2.16
CA LYS A 54 -9.23 -7.55 1.70
C LYS A 54 -8.58 -8.78 2.34
N ALA A 55 -7.25 -8.78 2.49
CA ALA A 55 -6.54 -9.85 3.18
C ALA A 55 -6.89 -9.93 4.68
N ILE A 56 -7.06 -8.78 5.35
CA ILE A 56 -7.50 -8.72 6.75
C ILE A 56 -8.89 -9.35 6.90
N GLU A 57 -9.84 -9.02 6.02
CA GLU A 57 -11.19 -9.57 6.04
C GLU A 57 -11.21 -11.08 5.77
N ASP A 58 -10.57 -11.51 4.67
CA ASP A 58 -10.64 -12.89 4.20
C ASP A 58 -9.90 -13.87 5.11
N PHE A 59 -8.75 -13.44 5.65
CA PHE A 59 -7.92 -14.27 6.54
C PHE A 59 -8.14 -13.98 8.02
N ARG A 60 -9.07 -13.06 8.36
CA ARG A 60 -9.41 -12.66 9.73
C ARG A 60 -8.18 -12.26 10.55
N LEU A 61 -7.34 -11.43 9.95
CA LEU A 61 -6.10 -10.97 10.58
C LEU A 61 -6.41 -9.89 11.61
N ASP A 62 -5.71 -9.92 12.74
CA ASP A 62 -5.84 -8.91 13.79
C ASP A 62 -4.59 -8.04 13.87
N PHE A 63 -4.73 -6.78 13.46
CA PHE A 63 -3.67 -5.76 13.54
C PHE A 63 -3.74 -4.96 14.86
N SER A 64 -4.75 -5.17 15.69
CA SER A 64 -4.92 -4.44 16.95
C SER A 64 -3.74 -4.68 17.89
N GLN A 65 -3.14 -3.59 18.37
CA GLN A 65 -2.00 -3.64 19.30
C GLN A 65 -0.78 -4.40 18.75
N ARG A 66 -0.63 -4.47 17.43
CA ARG A 66 0.50 -5.13 16.76
C ARG A 66 1.55 -4.15 16.27
N VAL A 67 2.81 -4.59 16.30
CA VAL A 67 3.93 -3.95 15.61
C VAL A 67 4.05 -4.58 14.22
N VAL A 68 4.09 -3.73 13.19
CA VAL A 68 4.06 -4.16 11.78
C VAL A 68 5.32 -3.71 11.05
N LEU A 69 5.84 -4.54 10.16
CA LEU A 69 6.82 -4.14 9.15
C LEU A 69 6.16 -4.22 7.77
N ASP A 70 6.04 -3.07 7.11
CA ASP A 70 5.49 -2.94 5.76
C ASP A 70 6.63 -2.84 4.74
N ILE A 71 6.87 -3.93 4.00
CA ILE A 71 7.96 -4.06 3.02
C ILE A 71 7.45 -3.67 1.64
N GLY A 72 8.06 -2.62 1.08
CA GLY A 72 7.61 -1.99 -0.16
C GLY A 72 6.51 -0.96 0.11
N ALA A 73 6.64 -0.20 1.20
CA ALA A 73 5.62 0.73 1.68
C ALA A 73 5.16 1.74 0.60
N SER A 74 6.05 2.18 -0.30
CA SER A 74 5.77 3.11 -1.39
C SER A 74 5.05 4.38 -0.89
N THR A 75 3.87 4.70 -1.42
CA THR A 75 3.03 5.81 -0.91
C THR A 75 2.46 5.57 0.48
N GLY A 76 2.45 4.32 0.97
CA GLY A 76 2.04 3.94 2.33
C GLY A 76 0.63 3.39 2.44
N GLY A 77 0.07 2.83 1.36
CA GLY A 77 -1.29 2.29 1.39
C GLY A 77 -1.49 1.17 2.42
N TYR A 78 -0.55 0.24 2.50
CA TYR A 78 -0.57 -0.85 3.47
C TYR A 78 -0.31 -0.33 4.89
N THR A 79 0.69 0.53 5.06
CA THR A 79 0.95 1.25 6.31
C THR A 79 -0.30 1.94 6.86
N ASP A 80 -1.01 2.75 6.06
CA ASP A 80 -2.24 3.43 6.49
C ASP A 80 -3.35 2.44 6.85
N CYS A 81 -3.50 1.36 6.07
CA CYS A 81 -4.44 0.29 6.37
C CYS A 81 -4.14 -0.39 7.70
N ALA A 82 -2.89 -0.75 7.97
CA ALA A 82 -2.47 -1.34 9.24
C ALA A 82 -2.77 -0.42 10.43
N LEU A 83 -2.44 0.86 10.33
CA LEU A 83 -2.70 1.86 11.38
C LEU A 83 -4.20 2.03 11.65
N GLN A 84 -5.03 2.05 10.61
CA GLN A 84 -6.48 2.16 10.74
C GLN A 84 -7.12 0.90 11.34
N HIS A 85 -6.46 -0.25 11.23
CA HIS A 85 -6.87 -1.51 11.87
C HIS A 85 -6.22 -1.74 13.24
N GLY A 86 -5.63 -0.70 13.83
CA GLY A 86 -5.19 -0.71 15.23
C GLY A 86 -3.74 -1.07 15.47
N ALA A 87 -2.90 -1.11 14.42
CA ALA A 87 -1.46 -1.25 14.60
C ALA A 87 -0.92 -0.08 15.44
N ILE A 88 -0.08 -0.41 16.43
CA ILE A 88 0.48 0.58 17.37
C ILE A 88 1.80 1.15 16.87
N LYS A 89 2.47 0.45 15.98
CA LYS A 89 3.70 0.88 15.32
C LYS A 89 3.81 0.22 13.95
N VAL A 90 4.24 0.98 12.94
CA VAL A 90 4.51 0.46 11.60
C VAL A 90 5.90 0.94 11.13
N PHE A 91 6.79 -0.01 10.84
CA PHE A 91 8.03 0.25 10.12
C PHE A 91 7.72 0.24 8.62
N ALA A 92 7.74 1.41 7.98
CA ALA A 92 7.49 1.55 6.56
C ALA A 92 8.81 1.47 5.79
N LEU A 93 9.14 0.29 5.26
CA LEU A 93 10.42 0.02 4.60
C LEU A 93 10.26 0.10 3.08
N ASP A 94 11.10 0.90 2.43
CA ASP A 94 11.16 0.98 0.97
C ASP A 94 12.58 1.24 0.47
N VAL A 95 12.87 0.75 -0.74
CA VAL A 95 14.12 1.03 -1.46
C VAL A 95 14.11 2.44 -2.06
N GLY A 96 12.92 2.98 -2.34
CA GLY A 96 12.69 4.32 -2.84
C GLY A 96 12.93 5.40 -1.79
N TYR A 97 12.70 6.64 -2.20
CA TYR A 97 12.87 7.83 -1.37
C TYR A 97 11.82 8.88 -1.69
N GLY A 98 11.29 9.55 -0.66
CA GLY A 98 10.33 10.64 -0.84
C GLY A 98 8.95 10.17 -1.31
N GLN A 99 8.61 8.88 -1.16
CA GLN A 99 7.37 8.30 -1.69
C GLN A 99 6.24 8.27 -0.68
N LEU A 100 6.56 8.01 0.59
CA LEU A 100 5.57 7.91 1.68
C LEU A 100 4.74 9.19 1.80
N ASP A 101 3.42 9.05 1.93
CA ASP A 101 2.50 10.18 2.06
C ASP A 101 2.83 11.06 3.28
N TRP A 102 2.62 12.37 3.14
CA TRP A 102 2.96 13.34 4.18
C TRP A 102 2.26 13.06 5.51
N LYS A 103 1.00 12.61 5.50
CA LYS A 103 0.27 12.26 6.73
C LYS A 103 0.99 11.15 7.49
N LEU A 104 1.44 10.11 6.77
CA LEU A 104 2.11 8.95 7.37
C LEU A 104 3.52 9.29 7.84
N ARG A 105 4.26 10.13 7.10
CA ARG A 105 5.57 10.62 7.54
C ARG A 105 5.55 11.34 8.88
N ASN A 106 4.42 11.96 9.20
CA ASN A 106 4.24 12.73 10.43
C ASN A 106 3.42 11.98 11.50
N ASP A 107 2.98 10.75 11.23
CA ASP A 107 2.31 9.93 12.24
C ASP A 107 3.36 9.35 13.20
N PRO A 108 3.27 9.59 14.53
CA PRO A 108 4.28 9.15 15.48
C PRO A 108 4.38 7.62 15.61
N ARG A 109 3.41 6.88 15.09
CA ARG A 109 3.42 5.41 15.06
C ARG A 109 4.20 4.88 13.86
N VAL A 110 4.57 5.72 12.89
CA VAL A 110 5.27 5.30 11.68
C VAL A 110 6.76 5.58 11.79
N ILE A 111 7.56 4.55 11.57
CA ILE A 111 9.02 4.67 11.43
C ILE A 111 9.34 4.52 9.95
N ASN A 112 9.72 5.62 9.31
CA ASN A 112 10.03 5.66 7.89
C ASN A 112 11.46 5.14 7.61
N LEU A 113 11.56 3.98 6.96
CA LEU A 113 12.79 3.29 6.61
C LEU A 113 13.00 3.28 5.08
N GLU A 114 13.08 4.47 4.50
CA GLU A 114 13.39 4.66 3.07
C GLU A 114 14.87 4.42 2.75
N ARG A 115 15.17 4.16 1.46
CA ARG A 115 16.50 3.80 0.95
C ARG A 115 17.08 2.55 1.64
N ARG A 116 16.22 1.64 2.08
CA ARG A 116 16.62 0.37 2.71
C ARG A 116 16.17 -0.78 1.85
N ASN A 117 17.08 -1.71 1.61
CA ASN A 117 16.77 -2.95 0.90
C ASN A 117 16.63 -4.06 1.94
N ILE A 118 15.44 -4.63 2.04
CA ILE A 118 15.12 -5.70 2.99
C ILE A 118 16.09 -6.89 2.90
N ARG A 119 16.69 -7.17 1.73
CA ARG A 119 17.66 -8.26 1.55
C ARG A 119 18.91 -8.11 2.40
N TYR A 120 19.25 -6.89 2.78
CA TYR A 120 20.44 -6.55 3.55
C TYR A 120 20.07 -5.93 4.91
N PHE A 121 18.79 -5.97 5.26
CA PHE A 121 18.27 -5.37 6.49
C PHE A 121 18.33 -6.41 7.61
N SER A 122 18.74 -5.98 8.80
CA SER A 122 18.96 -6.88 9.93
C SER A 122 18.01 -6.63 11.10
N ARG A 123 17.95 -7.59 12.03
CA ARG A 123 17.17 -7.47 13.25
C ARG A 123 17.71 -6.36 14.16
N GLU A 124 19.02 -6.14 14.14
CA GLU A 124 19.68 -5.08 14.88
C GLU A 124 19.28 -3.70 14.34
N GLU A 125 19.17 -3.54 13.02
CA GLU A 125 18.66 -2.30 12.41
C GLU A 125 17.19 -2.05 12.75
N LEU A 126 16.38 -3.13 12.85
CA LEU A 126 14.97 -3.03 13.24
C LEU A 126 14.80 -2.70 14.73
N GLY A 127 15.70 -3.20 15.58
CA GLY A 127 15.74 -3.00 17.03
C GLY A 127 14.74 -3.87 17.81
N GLU A 128 13.73 -4.42 17.16
CA GLU A 128 12.74 -5.34 17.76
C GLU A 128 12.20 -6.33 16.72
N ALA A 129 11.64 -7.45 17.16
CA ALA A 129 10.91 -8.36 16.27
C ALA A 129 9.46 -7.90 16.14
N VAL A 130 8.87 -8.05 14.96
CA VAL A 130 7.51 -7.57 14.67
C VAL A 130 6.48 -8.70 14.72
N ASP A 131 5.22 -8.32 14.98
CA ASP A 131 4.09 -9.25 15.03
C ASP A 131 3.60 -9.62 13.63
N ILE A 132 3.60 -8.64 12.71
CA ILE A 132 3.10 -8.82 11.34
C ILE A 132 4.08 -8.23 10.34
N ILE A 133 4.34 -8.97 9.26
CA ILE A 133 5.08 -8.47 8.10
C ILE A 133 4.15 -8.45 6.89
N THR A 134 4.02 -7.30 6.23
CA THR A 134 3.29 -7.18 4.97
C THR A 134 4.25 -6.96 3.81
N MET A 135 3.97 -7.56 2.65
CA MET A 135 4.83 -7.44 1.46
C MET A 135 4.02 -7.14 0.20
N ASP A 136 4.27 -5.97 -0.42
CA ASP A 136 3.78 -5.60 -1.75
C ASP A 136 4.96 -5.18 -2.66
N VAL A 137 5.96 -6.05 -2.78
CA VAL A 137 7.18 -5.78 -3.55
C VAL A 137 7.00 -6.05 -5.05
N SER A 138 7.82 -5.41 -5.88
CA SER A 138 7.85 -5.62 -7.34
C SER A 138 9.26 -5.91 -7.82
N PHE A 139 9.40 -6.57 -8.98
CA PHE A 139 10.69 -6.88 -9.61
C PHE A 139 11.62 -7.82 -8.81
N ILE A 140 11.08 -8.49 -7.79
CA ILE A 140 11.79 -9.48 -7.00
C ILE A 140 10.83 -10.60 -6.61
N SER A 141 11.33 -11.83 -6.63
CA SER A 141 10.63 -12.98 -6.07
C SER A 141 10.57 -12.87 -4.55
N THR A 142 9.39 -13.10 -3.99
CA THR A 142 9.17 -13.20 -2.55
C THR A 142 9.95 -14.36 -1.92
N THR A 143 10.27 -15.41 -2.68
CA THR A 143 11.09 -16.55 -2.21
C THR A 143 12.49 -16.13 -1.76
N LEU A 144 13.03 -15.06 -2.34
CA LEU A 144 14.34 -14.50 -1.96
C LEU A 144 14.28 -13.68 -0.68
N LEU A 145 13.08 -13.27 -0.26
CA LEU A 145 12.88 -12.40 0.91
C LEU A 145 12.52 -13.19 2.16
N PHE A 146 11.78 -14.29 2.03
CA PHE A 146 11.36 -15.14 3.16
C PHE A 146 12.49 -15.53 4.13
N PRO A 147 13.69 -15.93 3.68
CA PRO A 147 14.78 -16.28 4.59
C PRO A 147 15.23 -15.11 5.49
N VAL A 148 15.18 -13.88 4.98
CA VAL A 148 15.63 -12.69 5.70
C VAL A 148 14.55 -12.20 6.66
N ILE A 149 13.31 -12.11 6.18
CA ILE A 149 12.21 -11.53 6.96
C ILE A 149 11.76 -12.44 8.11
N LYS A 150 12.02 -13.76 8.02
CA LYS A 150 11.74 -14.69 9.11
C LYS A 150 12.48 -14.31 10.39
N GLU A 151 13.72 -13.83 10.27
CA GLU A 151 14.54 -13.42 11.41
C GLU A 151 14.04 -12.12 12.06
N LEU A 152 13.20 -11.36 11.36
CA LEU A 152 12.60 -10.10 11.83
C LEU A 152 11.23 -10.32 12.50
N LEU A 153 10.68 -11.52 12.38
CA LEU A 153 9.34 -11.87 12.85
C LEU A 153 9.40 -12.54 14.22
N LYS A 154 8.41 -12.30 15.08
CA LYS A 154 8.20 -13.09 16.30
C LYS A 154 7.82 -14.54 15.96
N GLU A 155 8.00 -15.47 16.89
CA GLU A 155 7.72 -16.91 16.68
C GLU A 155 6.28 -17.17 16.21
N ASP A 156 5.30 -16.48 16.82
CA ASP A 156 3.87 -16.56 16.46
C ASP A 156 3.43 -15.45 15.49
N GLY A 157 4.38 -14.81 14.81
CA GLY A 157 4.08 -13.71 13.91
C GLY A 157 3.46 -14.17 12.59
N VAL A 158 2.84 -13.22 11.89
CA VAL A 158 2.14 -13.47 10.62
C VAL A 158 2.81 -12.74 9.48
N ILE A 159 2.92 -13.42 8.33
CA ILE A 159 3.37 -12.80 7.07
C ILE A 159 2.19 -12.74 6.10
N VAL A 160 1.90 -11.54 5.59
CA VAL A 160 0.93 -11.29 4.52
C VAL A 160 1.69 -10.88 3.27
N SER A 161 1.79 -11.80 2.31
CA SER A 161 2.59 -11.57 1.09
C SER A 161 1.71 -11.53 -0.15
N LEU A 162 1.82 -10.44 -0.92
CA LEU A 162 1.17 -10.34 -2.22
C LEU A 162 2.02 -11.03 -3.29
N ILE A 163 1.57 -12.20 -3.72
CA ILE A 163 2.21 -12.97 -4.79
C ILE A 163 1.84 -12.36 -6.15
N LYS A 164 2.86 -11.92 -6.90
CA LYS A 164 2.72 -11.33 -8.24
C LYS A 164 3.31 -12.29 -9.27
N PRO A 165 2.48 -13.07 -10.00
CA PRO A 165 2.97 -14.12 -10.91
C PRO A 165 4.05 -13.66 -11.89
N GLN A 166 3.97 -12.43 -12.39
CA GLN A 166 4.95 -11.83 -13.31
C GLN A 166 6.37 -11.68 -12.74
N PHE A 167 6.54 -11.73 -11.41
CA PHE A 167 7.84 -11.66 -10.73
C PHE A 167 8.28 -12.99 -10.12
N GLU A 168 7.41 -13.99 -10.13
CA GLU A 168 7.63 -15.31 -9.52
C GLU A 168 7.83 -16.39 -10.59
N ALA A 169 7.14 -16.27 -11.71
CA ALA A 169 7.26 -17.19 -12.82
C ALA A 169 8.65 -17.05 -13.48
N GLY A 170 9.28 -18.19 -13.75
CA GLY A 170 10.51 -18.23 -14.53
C GLY A 170 10.34 -17.58 -15.90
N ARG A 171 11.45 -17.11 -16.50
CA ARG A 171 11.46 -16.38 -17.79
C ARG A 171 10.65 -17.07 -18.90
N ASP A 172 10.53 -18.40 -18.84
CA ASP A 172 9.86 -19.22 -19.86
C ASP A 172 8.33 -19.23 -19.74
N LYS A 173 7.74 -18.63 -18.68
CA LYS A 173 6.29 -18.67 -18.40
C LYS A 173 5.61 -17.30 -18.38
N VAL A 174 6.36 -16.21 -18.55
CA VAL A 174 5.81 -14.84 -18.62
C VAL A 174 5.80 -14.43 -20.09
N GLY A 175 4.62 -14.45 -20.71
CA GLY A 175 4.42 -13.95 -22.08
C GLY A 175 4.88 -12.50 -22.20
N LYS A 176 5.50 -12.15 -23.33
CA LYS A 176 5.94 -10.79 -23.67
C LYS A 176 4.79 -9.79 -23.62
#